data_AF-A0A0G1NGK1-F1
#
_entry.id   AF-A0A0G1NGK1-F1
#
_cell.length_a   1.000
_cell.length_b   1.000
_cell.length_c   1.000
_cell.angle_alpha   90.00
_cell.angle_beta   90.00
_cell.angle_gamma   90.00
#
_symmetry.space_group_name_H-M   'P 1'
#
loop_
_entity.id
_entity.type
_entity.pdbx_description
1 polymer ?
#
loop_
_entity_poly.entity_id
_entity_poly.type
_entity_poly.pdbx_seq_one_letter_code
_entity_poly.pdbx_strand_id
1 'polypeptide(L)'
;CSHAIEPIPSLQWFLKMSFPEKKGLAEKALGAVDEEKTRIGPENFERAFRSWMGNIKDWTISRQIWWGHQLPVYFCKNKQEEFSTTNDQFSNNSQNPNAKQTSNTDNFIVAIERPETCPVCGKCEMEQSPDVLDTWFSSALWPFAGLSESDRKNYYPGNLVSNAREILNLWDARMIFSGLEFMGEVPFKDVLIHGTILTKDGRRMSKSLGTGIDPLKYVEEFGADATRFAVIWQSSGQDIRWDESAVVAGKKFANKIWNAARFVLKNAPTRIYTDKNGFTQVDLTAEDKQILEKLKTTKEQLERDIESFEFAKALHNLYDFFWHDFCDVYLEESKKQLSEGSENLKTTKEILSHVLFESLKMLHLFLPFVTETIYQKLPVAERKKTLMIEEWGD
;
A
#
# COMPACT_ATOMS: atom_id res chain seq x y z
N CYS A 1 23.48 -11.04 -6.44
CA CYS A 1 24.22 -11.92 -7.37
C CYS A 1 24.33 -13.38 -6.90
N SER A 2 23.75 -13.77 -5.76
CA SER A 2 23.78 -15.16 -5.24
C SER A 2 25.16 -15.75 -4.96
N HIS A 3 26.22 -14.92 -4.94
CA HIS A 3 27.56 -15.32 -4.54
C HIS A 3 27.69 -15.24 -3.02
N ALA A 4 28.60 -16.04 -2.47
CA ALA A 4 28.99 -15.93 -1.07
C ALA A 4 29.56 -14.53 -0.79
N ILE A 5 29.19 -13.95 0.35
CA ILE A 5 29.73 -12.67 0.80
C ILE A 5 31.06 -12.87 1.52
N GLU A 6 32.01 -11.98 1.28
CA GLU A 6 33.28 -11.92 2.01
C GLU A 6 33.30 -10.68 2.91
N PRO A 7 33.50 -10.82 4.23
CA PRO A 7 33.63 -9.69 5.11
C PRO A 7 35.05 -9.11 5.01
N ILE A 8 35.17 -7.98 4.31
CA ILE A 8 36.42 -7.22 4.21
C ILE A 8 36.21 -5.91 4.97
N PRO A 9 37.07 -5.55 5.95
CA PRO A 9 36.98 -4.24 6.55
C PRO A 9 37.22 -3.19 5.46
N SER A 10 36.44 -2.13 5.45
CA SER A 10 36.59 -1.04 4.48
C SER A 10 36.09 0.25 5.11
N LEU A 11 36.62 1.37 4.63
CA LEU A 11 36.18 2.69 5.03
C LEU A 11 34.84 2.97 4.36
N GLN A 12 33.82 3.30 5.15
CA GLN A 12 32.46 3.48 4.68
C GLN A 12 31.78 4.59 5.47
N TRP A 13 30.71 5.13 4.90
CA TRP A 13 29.83 6.09 5.56
C TRP A 13 28.73 5.35 6.30
N PHE A 14 28.59 5.69 7.58
CA PHE A 14 27.59 5.10 8.45
C PHE A 14 26.65 6.17 8.99
N LEU A 15 25.35 5.88 8.96
CA LEU A 15 24.36 6.60 9.71
C LEU A 15 24.25 5.97 11.10
N LYS A 16 24.47 6.79 12.13
CA LYS A 16 24.42 6.34 13.52
C LYS A 16 22.97 6.06 13.92
N MET A 17 22.68 4.81 14.26
CA MET A 17 21.30 4.37 14.52
C MET A 17 20.94 4.46 16.01
N SER A 18 21.88 4.13 16.90
CA SER A 18 21.71 4.24 18.36
C SER A 18 22.77 5.16 18.97
N PHE A 19 22.42 5.83 20.07
CA PHE A 19 23.35 6.68 20.82
C PHE A 19 23.34 6.25 22.28
N PRO A 20 24.52 6.12 22.94
CA PRO A 20 24.59 5.75 24.35
C PRO A 20 23.88 6.73 25.31
N GLU A 21 23.72 8.00 24.92
CA GLU A 21 23.24 9.09 25.79
C GLU A 21 22.10 9.95 25.16
N LYS A 22 21.66 9.62 23.95
CA LYS A 22 20.56 10.33 23.25
C LYS A 22 19.55 9.31 22.70
N LYS A 23 18.29 9.72 22.52
CA LYS A 23 17.33 8.95 21.71
C LYS A 23 17.79 8.99 20.26
N GLY A 24 18.44 7.94 19.79
CA GLY A 24 18.83 7.78 18.39
C GLY A 24 17.65 7.57 17.47
N LEU A 25 17.96 7.38 16.19
CA LEU A 25 16.95 7.11 15.16
C LEU A 25 16.15 5.86 15.49
N ALA A 26 16.80 4.86 16.09
CA ALA A 26 16.14 3.63 16.49
C ALA A 26 15.11 3.84 17.61
N GLU A 27 15.52 4.57 18.65
CA GLU A 27 14.67 4.89 19.79
C GLU A 27 13.51 5.82 19.41
N LYS A 28 13.71 6.73 18.44
CA LYS A 28 12.64 7.54 17.87
C LYS A 28 11.56 6.66 17.22
N ALA A 29 11.96 5.71 16.38
CA ALA A 29 11.02 4.83 15.71
C ALA A 29 10.29 3.89 16.68
N LEU A 30 10.99 3.33 17.67
CA LEU A 30 10.37 2.54 18.74
C LEU A 30 9.36 3.37 19.53
N GLY A 31 9.74 4.59 19.93
CA GLY A 31 8.86 5.51 20.67
C GLY A 31 7.59 5.88 19.89
N ALA A 32 7.67 6.02 18.57
CA ALA A 32 6.48 6.28 17.75
C ALA A 32 5.46 5.13 17.78
N VAL A 33 5.93 3.88 17.90
CA VAL A 33 5.05 2.71 18.05
C VAL A 33 4.56 2.59 19.49
N ASP A 34 5.41 2.85 20.49
CA ASP A 34 5.04 2.85 21.92
C ASP A 34 3.97 3.90 22.25
N GLU A 35 4.03 5.06 21.60
CA GLU A 35 3.08 6.16 21.77
C GLU A 35 1.85 6.03 20.83
N GLU A 36 1.70 4.89 20.13
CA GLU A 36 0.63 4.62 19.16
C GLU A 36 0.49 5.68 18.04
N LYS A 37 1.55 6.45 17.78
CA LYS A 37 1.62 7.41 16.66
C LYS A 37 1.68 6.68 15.32
N THR A 38 2.32 5.51 15.30
CA THR A 38 2.30 4.58 14.18
C THR A 38 1.91 3.19 14.68
N ARG A 39 0.84 2.62 14.13
CA ARG A 39 0.40 1.24 14.40
C ARG A 39 0.90 0.31 13.31
N ILE A 40 1.45 -0.84 13.69
CA ILE A 40 1.94 -1.85 12.76
C ILE A 40 1.04 -3.08 12.84
N GLY A 41 0.23 -3.28 11.80
CA GLY A 41 -0.67 -4.41 11.67
C GLY A 41 -0.23 -5.38 10.58
N PRO A 42 -0.56 -6.69 10.68
CA PRO A 42 -1.09 -7.35 11.88
C PRO A 42 -0.10 -7.41 13.07
N GLU A 43 -0.60 -7.60 14.30
CA GLU A 43 0.13 -7.47 15.58
C GLU A 43 1.45 -8.27 15.66
N ASN A 44 1.53 -9.42 14.99
CA ASN A 44 2.74 -10.24 14.96
C ASN A 44 3.94 -9.52 14.30
N PHE A 45 3.70 -8.55 13.41
CA PHE A 45 4.76 -7.79 12.75
C PHE A 45 5.32 -6.66 13.61
N GLU A 46 4.55 -6.15 14.56
CA GLU A 46 5.06 -5.17 15.54
C GLU A 46 6.21 -5.78 16.35
N ARG A 47 6.08 -7.03 16.79
CA ARG A 47 7.14 -7.74 17.51
C ARG A 47 8.42 -7.86 16.67
N ALA A 48 8.28 -8.18 15.39
CA ALA A 48 9.41 -8.31 14.47
C ALA A 48 10.12 -6.96 14.26
N PHE A 49 9.33 -5.89 14.08
CA PHE A 49 9.83 -4.51 14.02
C PHE A 49 10.62 -4.13 15.28
N ARG A 50 10.03 -4.34 16.47
CA ARG A 50 10.65 -4.02 17.76
C ARG A 50 11.95 -4.77 17.98
N SER A 51 11.95 -6.07 17.68
CA SER A 51 13.15 -6.91 17.80
C SER A 51 14.28 -6.41 16.90
N TRP A 52 13.97 -6.00 15.67
CA TRP A 52 14.97 -5.48 14.75
C TRP A 52 15.49 -4.12 15.18
N MET A 53 14.60 -3.17 15.48
CA MET A 53 14.98 -1.81 15.90
C MET A 53 15.75 -1.79 17.21
N GLY A 54 15.43 -2.67 18.17
CA GLY A 54 16.16 -2.76 19.45
C GLY A 54 17.58 -3.30 19.33
N ASN A 55 17.92 -4.00 18.25
CA ASN A 55 19.25 -4.61 18.03
C ASN A 55 19.97 -4.03 16.80
N ILE A 56 19.45 -2.94 16.22
CA ILE A 56 19.98 -2.37 14.99
C ILE A 56 21.40 -1.83 15.23
N LYS A 57 22.27 -2.06 14.24
CA LYS A 57 23.62 -1.47 14.19
C LYS A 57 23.61 -0.22 13.32
N ASP A 58 24.67 0.58 13.42
CA ASP A 58 24.89 1.71 12.53
C ASP A 58 24.78 1.27 11.07
N TRP A 59 24.00 2.03 10.31
CA TRP A 59 23.63 1.67 8.96
C TRP A 59 24.68 2.20 7.98
N THR A 60 25.36 1.31 7.29
CA THR A 60 26.23 1.68 6.16
C THR A 60 25.42 2.27 5.02
N ILE A 61 25.56 3.58 4.77
CA ILE A 61 24.83 4.33 3.74
C ILE A 61 25.60 4.50 2.43
N SER A 62 26.91 4.26 2.39
CA SER A 62 27.70 4.29 1.15
C SER A 62 27.67 2.95 0.39
N ARG A 63 27.77 3.02 -0.93
CA ARG A 63 27.85 1.88 -1.85
C ARG A 63 28.84 2.17 -2.96
N GLN A 64 29.66 1.17 -3.30
CA GLN A 64 30.61 1.22 -4.41
C GLN A 64 29.96 0.67 -5.69
N ILE A 65 28.90 1.33 -6.13
CA ILE A 65 28.16 0.99 -7.35
C ILE A 65 27.98 2.24 -8.21
N TRP A 66 27.71 2.04 -9.50
CA TRP A 66 27.62 3.12 -10.47
C TRP A 66 26.26 3.84 -10.44
N TRP A 67 25.22 3.15 -10.00
CA TRP A 67 23.85 3.65 -10.01
C TRP A 67 23.40 4.02 -8.59
N GLY A 68 23.25 5.32 -8.34
CA GLY A 68 22.76 5.88 -7.09
C GLY A 68 23.05 7.38 -7.00
N HIS A 69 22.60 8.01 -5.92
CA HIS A 69 22.92 9.41 -5.68
C HIS A 69 24.34 9.52 -5.14
N GLN A 70 25.24 10.18 -5.86
CA GLN A 70 26.62 10.38 -5.42
C GLN A 70 26.65 11.10 -4.06
N LEU A 71 27.52 10.63 -3.15
CA LEU A 71 27.63 11.26 -1.84
C LEU A 71 28.07 12.74 -1.99
N PRO A 72 27.41 13.68 -1.28
CA PRO A 72 27.78 15.10 -1.28
C PRO A 72 29.01 15.36 -0.39
N VAL A 73 30.02 14.51 -0.48
CA VAL A 73 31.25 14.56 0.32
C VAL A 73 32.41 14.92 -0.58
N TYR A 74 33.20 15.90 -0.18
CA TYR A 74 34.37 16.37 -0.92
C TYR A 74 35.63 16.24 -0.07
N PHE A 75 36.68 15.62 -0.61
CA PHE A 75 37.98 15.38 0.03
C PHE A 75 39.04 16.41 -0.41
N CYS A 76 39.90 16.80 0.53
CA CYS A 76 41.03 17.69 0.28
C CYS A 76 42.24 16.90 -0.24
N LYS A 77 42.64 17.12 -1.51
CA LYS A 77 43.79 16.44 -2.13
C LYS A 77 45.12 16.64 -1.40
N ASN A 78 45.36 17.83 -0.87
CA ASN A 78 46.61 18.15 -0.16
C ASN A 78 46.70 17.51 1.25
N LYS A 79 45.66 16.80 1.68
CA LYS A 79 45.61 16.05 2.94
C LYS A 79 45.33 14.55 2.68
N GLN A 80 45.41 14.09 1.43
CA GLN A 80 45.09 12.71 1.02
C GLN A 80 46.12 11.66 1.47
N GLU A 81 47.30 12.02 1.98
CA GLU A 81 48.34 11.04 2.38
C GLU A 81 47.88 10.03 3.44
N GLU A 82 46.75 10.25 4.11
CA GLU A 82 46.21 9.38 5.16
C GLU A 82 44.98 8.54 4.76
N PHE A 83 44.29 8.83 3.66
CA PHE A 83 43.04 8.14 3.28
C PHE A 83 42.90 8.00 1.75
N SER A 84 42.69 6.76 1.28
CA SER A 84 42.41 6.46 -0.13
C SER A 84 41.02 6.94 -0.52
N THR A 85 40.87 7.51 -1.73
CA THR A 85 39.57 7.84 -2.34
C THR A 85 38.84 6.60 -2.87
N THR A 86 39.50 5.44 -2.87
CA THR A 86 38.95 4.14 -3.23
C THR A 86 39.15 3.14 -2.08
N ASN A 87 38.16 2.29 -1.84
CA ASN A 87 38.20 1.31 -0.75
C ASN A 87 39.26 0.21 -0.91
N ASP A 88 39.96 0.16 -2.05
CA ASP A 88 40.95 -0.87 -2.38
C ASP A 88 42.34 -0.64 -1.77
N GLN A 89 42.54 0.40 -0.97
CA GLN A 89 43.83 0.64 -0.32
C GLN A 89 43.65 0.86 1.18
N PHE A 90 43.74 -0.23 1.94
CA PHE A 90 44.40 -0.14 3.23
C PHE A 90 45.83 0.35 2.98
N SER A 91 46.10 1.60 3.34
CA SER A 91 47.47 2.08 3.35
C SER A 91 48.28 1.16 4.29
N ASN A 92 49.33 0.54 3.76
CA ASN A 92 50.30 -0.28 4.50
C ASN A 92 51.14 0.55 5.50
N ASN A 93 50.60 1.64 6.05
CA ASN A 93 51.29 2.50 7.01
C ASN A 93 50.88 2.21 8.46
N SER A 94 50.63 0.94 8.79
CA SER A 94 50.55 0.45 10.16
C SER A 94 51.95 0.24 10.78
N GLN A 95 52.83 1.23 10.72
CA GLN A 95 54.11 1.21 11.46
C GLN A 95 54.54 2.58 12.00
N ASN A 96 53.65 3.34 12.64
CA ASN A 96 54.12 4.41 13.52
C ASN A 96 53.39 4.41 14.88
N PRO A 97 53.94 3.72 15.91
CA PRO A 97 53.32 3.58 17.23
C PRO A 97 53.28 4.88 18.05
N ASN A 98 53.74 6.02 17.48
CA ASN A 98 53.73 7.34 18.12
C ASN A 98 52.83 8.38 17.42
N ALA A 99 51.95 7.97 16.50
CA ALA A 99 50.96 8.86 15.92
C ALA A 99 49.92 9.24 17.00
N LYS A 100 50.16 10.37 17.67
CA LYS A 100 49.18 11.04 18.53
C LYS A 100 47.90 11.24 17.73
N GLN A 101 46.79 10.66 18.21
CA GLN A 101 45.44 11.05 17.80
C GLN A 101 45.25 12.54 18.10
N THR A 102 45.54 13.40 17.12
CA THR A 102 45.16 14.81 17.14
C THR A 102 43.73 14.90 16.66
N SER A 103 42.85 15.30 17.58
CA SER A 103 41.51 15.79 17.28
C SER A 103 41.58 17.06 16.41
N ASN A 104 40.62 17.20 15.50
CA ASN A 104 40.33 18.35 14.63
C ASN A 104 41.29 18.62 13.45
N THR A 105 41.04 17.96 12.31
CA THR A 105 40.65 18.59 11.04
C THR A 105 40.15 17.49 10.11
N ASP A 106 38.84 17.35 9.91
CA ASP A 106 38.32 16.41 8.93
C ASP A 106 38.88 16.77 7.53
N ASN A 107 39.50 15.81 6.86
CA ASN A 107 40.07 15.98 5.52
C ASN A 107 39.00 16.09 4.42
N PHE A 108 37.73 16.14 4.80
CA PHE A 108 36.58 16.23 3.92
C PHE A 108 35.58 17.27 4.43
N ILE A 109 34.66 17.67 3.56
CA ILE A 109 33.45 18.41 3.91
C ILE A 109 32.23 17.72 3.32
N VAL A 110 31.05 18.02 3.88
CA VAL A 110 29.76 17.67 3.29
C VAL A 110 29.12 18.94 2.75
N ALA A 111 28.82 18.98 1.46
CA ALA A 111 28.24 20.15 0.79
C ALA A 111 27.38 19.72 -0.40
N ILE A 112 26.28 20.45 -0.66
CA ILE A 112 25.42 20.18 -1.81
C ILE A 112 26.17 20.48 -3.12
N GLU A 113 26.91 21.59 -3.12
CA GLU A 113 27.71 22.04 -4.25
C GLU A 113 29.20 21.92 -3.92
N ARG A 114 30.02 21.69 -4.96
CA ARG A 114 31.47 21.67 -4.83
C ARG A 114 31.96 23.06 -4.40
N PRO A 115 32.76 23.18 -3.33
CA PRO A 115 33.33 24.47 -2.95
C PRO A 115 34.32 24.96 -4.01
N GLU A 116 34.24 26.25 -4.36
CA GLU A 116 35.19 26.87 -5.30
C GLU A 116 36.64 26.87 -4.76
N THR A 117 36.79 27.03 -3.45
CA THR A 117 38.08 26.98 -2.75
C THR A 117 38.00 25.96 -1.63
N CYS A 118 38.97 25.05 -1.54
CA CYS A 118 39.02 24.05 -0.48
C CYS A 118 39.08 24.73 0.91
N PRO A 119 38.07 24.55 1.79
CA PRO A 119 38.08 25.15 3.13
C PRO A 119 39.10 24.49 4.08
N VAL A 120 39.64 23.32 3.72
CA VAL A 120 40.63 22.60 4.54
C VAL A 120 42.05 23.13 4.32
N CYS A 121 42.46 23.33 3.06
CA CYS A 121 43.84 23.74 2.74
C CYS A 121 43.97 25.07 1.98
N GLY A 122 42.85 25.63 1.49
CA GLY A 122 42.81 26.87 0.72
C GLY A 122 43.39 26.81 -0.69
N LYS A 123 43.87 25.64 -1.17
CA LYS A 123 44.73 25.58 -2.36
C LYS A 123 44.38 24.50 -3.39
N CYS A 124 43.71 23.41 -3.01
CA CYS A 124 43.37 22.34 -3.96
C CYS A 124 41.93 22.46 -4.45
N GLU A 125 41.67 21.92 -5.64
CA GLU A 125 40.32 21.54 -6.03
C GLU A 125 39.93 20.26 -5.28
N MET A 126 38.80 20.28 -4.58
CA MET A 126 38.36 19.12 -3.79
C MET A 126 37.76 18.04 -4.69
N GLU A 127 38.02 16.78 -4.33
CA GLU A 127 37.56 15.61 -5.05
C GLU A 127 36.29 15.05 -4.40
N GLN A 128 35.22 14.89 -5.16
CA GLN A 128 33.99 14.31 -4.63
C GLN A 128 34.15 12.81 -4.40
N SER A 129 33.52 12.28 -3.35
CA SER A 129 33.45 10.86 -3.09
C SER A 129 32.89 10.11 -4.32
N PRO A 130 33.53 9.01 -4.75
CA PRO A 130 32.99 8.16 -5.82
C PRO A 130 31.84 7.26 -5.33
N ASP A 131 31.58 7.20 -4.03
CA ASP A 131 30.51 6.39 -3.47
C ASP A 131 29.14 6.99 -3.80
N VAL A 132 28.15 6.12 -3.89
CA VAL A 132 26.73 6.50 -3.97
C VAL A 132 25.97 6.08 -2.72
N LEU A 133 24.85 6.76 -2.45
CA LEU A 133 23.97 6.44 -1.34
C LEU A 133 23.24 5.12 -1.59
N ASP A 134 23.06 4.35 -0.52
CA ASP A 134 22.21 3.17 -0.47
C ASP A 134 20.82 3.49 -1.03
N THR A 135 20.25 2.63 -1.88
CA THR A 135 18.91 2.84 -2.45
C THR A 135 17.87 3.03 -1.35
N TRP A 136 17.99 2.31 -0.25
CA TRP A 136 17.09 2.46 0.90
C TRP A 136 17.22 3.82 1.60
N PHE A 137 18.32 4.56 1.39
CA PHE A 137 18.46 5.94 1.87
C PHE A 137 17.50 6.87 1.15
N SER A 138 17.46 6.83 -0.18
CA SER A 138 16.49 7.64 -0.91
C SER A 138 15.05 7.16 -0.67
N SER A 139 14.82 5.83 -0.61
CA SER A 139 13.48 5.29 -0.32
C SER A 139 12.97 5.65 1.08
N ALA A 140 13.84 5.82 2.07
CA ALA A 140 13.46 6.26 3.42
C ALA A 140 12.89 7.68 3.45
N LEU A 141 13.17 8.50 2.43
CA LEU A 141 12.68 9.88 2.33
C LEU A 141 11.38 9.98 1.51
N TRP A 142 10.87 8.86 1.00
CA TRP A 142 9.68 8.79 0.14
C TRP A 142 8.47 9.58 0.65
N PRO A 143 8.12 9.56 1.96
CA PRO A 143 6.90 10.21 2.44
C PRO A 143 6.89 11.75 2.31
N PHE A 144 8.04 12.38 2.10
CA PHE A 144 8.13 13.85 2.12
C PHE A 144 9.05 14.46 1.06
N ALA A 145 10.02 13.71 0.51
CA ALA A 145 11.00 14.24 -0.43
C ALA A 145 10.39 14.72 -1.75
N GLY A 146 9.31 14.06 -2.21
CA GLY A 146 8.62 14.43 -3.45
C GLY A 146 7.48 15.43 -3.29
N LEU A 147 7.13 15.82 -2.06
CA LEU A 147 5.98 16.68 -1.80
C LEU A 147 6.37 18.16 -1.89
N SER A 148 5.51 18.96 -2.55
CA SER A 148 5.55 20.42 -2.45
C SER A 148 5.27 20.88 -1.02
N GLU A 149 5.58 22.14 -0.69
CA GLU A 149 5.27 22.69 0.63
C GLU A 149 3.77 22.66 0.94
N SER A 150 2.92 22.96 -0.05
CA SER A 150 1.47 22.89 0.10
C SER A 150 0.99 21.44 0.30
N ASP A 151 1.52 20.49 -0.47
CA ASP A 151 1.11 19.09 -0.36
C ASP A 151 1.54 18.50 0.97
N ARG A 152 2.74 18.84 1.42
CA ARG A 152 3.24 18.45 2.74
C ARG A 152 2.34 18.96 3.86
N LYS A 153 1.88 20.21 3.79
CA LYS A 153 0.97 20.76 4.80
C LYS A 153 -0.39 20.04 4.82
N ASN A 154 -0.89 19.59 3.67
CA ASN A 154 -2.23 19.04 3.53
C ASN A 154 -2.28 17.51 3.68
N TYR A 155 -1.19 16.82 3.36
CA TYR A 155 -1.17 15.36 3.15
C TYR A 155 -0.05 14.62 3.92
N TYR A 156 0.75 15.33 4.72
CA TYR A 156 1.67 14.73 5.69
C TYR A 156 1.20 15.06 7.11
N PRO A 157 1.10 14.07 8.03
CA PRO A 157 1.45 12.66 7.86
C PRO A 157 0.42 11.88 7.03
N GLY A 158 0.87 10.82 6.34
CA GLY A 158 -0.02 9.91 5.62
C GLY A 158 -0.91 9.08 6.56
N ASN A 159 -1.98 8.49 6.03
CA ASN A 159 -2.86 7.64 6.83
C ASN A 159 -2.34 6.19 6.88
N LEU A 160 -2.08 5.59 5.73
CA LEU A 160 -1.78 4.16 5.60
C LEU A 160 -0.61 3.96 4.62
N VAL A 161 0.33 3.10 4.99
CA VAL A 161 1.26 2.45 4.05
C VAL A 161 1.01 0.94 4.10
N SER A 162 1.01 0.28 2.94
CA SER A 162 0.87 -1.18 2.88
C SER A 162 1.99 -1.80 2.07
N ASN A 163 2.61 -2.83 2.63
CA ASN A 163 3.82 -3.47 2.11
C ASN A 163 3.92 -4.94 2.50
N ALA A 164 4.83 -5.65 1.86
CA ALA A 164 5.16 -7.02 2.24
C ALA A 164 6.19 -7.04 3.40
N ARG A 165 6.15 -8.09 4.22
CA ARG A 165 7.00 -8.21 5.41
C ARG A 165 8.50 -8.15 5.14
N GLU A 166 8.95 -8.46 3.92
CA GLU A 166 10.38 -8.48 3.57
C GLU A 166 11.00 -7.08 3.59
N ILE A 167 10.21 -6.02 3.50
CA ILE A 167 10.68 -4.64 3.47
C ILE A 167 10.28 -3.82 4.71
N LEU A 168 9.61 -4.41 5.70
CA LEU A 168 9.24 -3.75 6.96
C LEU A 168 10.45 -3.05 7.61
N ASN A 169 11.57 -3.76 7.72
CA ASN A 169 12.78 -3.22 8.36
C ASN A 169 13.65 -2.37 7.41
N LEU A 170 13.57 -2.63 6.11
CA LEU A 170 14.40 -1.96 5.10
C LEU A 170 13.78 -0.67 4.60
N TRP A 171 12.45 -0.53 4.68
CA TRP A 171 11.71 0.61 4.16
C TRP A 171 10.86 1.27 5.23
N ASP A 172 9.86 0.58 5.78
CA ASP A 172 8.88 1.20 6.69
C ASP A 172 9.56 1.77 7.93
N ALA A 173 10.42 0.98 8.58
CA ALA A 173 11.22 1.44 9.72
C ALA A 173 12.09 2.65 9.39
N ARG A 174 12.65 2.68 8.18
CA ARG A 174 13.51 3.79 7.73
C ARG A 174 12.74 5.05 7.41
N MET A 175 11.55 4.90 6.84
CA MET A 175 10.62 6.01 6.67
C MET A 175 10.21 6.59 8.03
N ILE A 176 9.93 5.74 9.03
CA ILE A 176 9.52 6.19 10.37
C ILE A 176 10.58 7.07 11.01
N PHE A 177 11.82 6.59 11.16
CA PHE A 177 12.85 7.42 11.79
C PHE A 177 13.26 8.63 10.94
N SER A 178 13.18 8.53 9.60
CA SER A 178 13.53 9.66 8.73
C SER A 178 12.48 10.76 8.78
N GLY A 179 11.19 10.41 8.82
CA GLY A 179 10.11 11.36 9.08
C GLY A 179 10.30 12.05 10.42
N LEU A 180 10.55 11.29 11.49
CA LEU A 180 10.77 11.87 12.82
C LEU A 180 12.03 12.74 12.90
N GLU A 181 13.07 12.44 12.13
CA GLU A 181 14.30 13.24 12.07
C GLU A 181 14.12 14.55 11.30
N PHE A 182 13.60 14.46 10.08
CA PHE A 182 13.56 15.61 9.16
C PHE A 182 12.27 16.44 9.27
N MET A 183 11.18 15.82 9.69
CA MET A 183 9.85 16.43 9.73
C MET A 183 9.35 16.64 11.17
N GLY A 184 9.93 15.96 12.16
CA GLY A 184 9.50 16.03 13.56
C GLY A 184 8.19 15.28 13.85
N GLU A 185 7.64 14.55 12.87
CA GLU A 185 6.39 13.80 12.96
C GLU A 185 6.53 12.44 12.25
N VAL A 186 5.64 11.49 12.54
CA VAL A 186 5.65 10.17 11.88
C VAL A 186 5.23 10.30 10.41
N PRO A 187 5.73 9.47 9.49
CA PRO A 187 5.34 9.54 8.08
C PRO A 187 3.93 9.02 7.79
N PHE A 188 3.42 8.12 8.63
CA PHE A 188 2.10 7.50 8.48
C PHE A 188 1.57 6.98 9.82
N LYS A 189 0.24 6.92 9.94
CA LYS A 189 -0.46 6.43 11.14
C LYS A 189 -0.55 4.90 11.19
N ASP A 190 -0.79 4.25 10.06
CA ASP A 190 -0.96 2.80 9.98
C ASP A 190 0.03 2.18 8.98
N VAL A 191 0.64 1.06 9.37
CA VAL A 191 1.45 0.18 8.52
C VAL A 191 0.72 -1.15 8.40
N LEU A 192 0.27 -1.51 7.20
CA LEU A 192 -0.41 -2.76 6.93
C LEU A 192 0.49 -3.72 6.17
N ILE A 193 0.94 -4.77 6.86
CA ILE A 193 1.76 -5.82 6.27
C ILE A 193 0.86 -6.90 5.66
N HIS A 194 0.89 -7.00 4.33
CA HIS A 194 0.14 -8.03 3.61
C HIS A 194 0.98 -9.30 3.40
N GLY A 195 0.30 -10.43 3.22
CA GLY A 195 0.92 -11.70 2.89
C GLY A 195 1.58 -11.70 1.51
N THR A 196 2.54 -12.60 1.31
CA THR A 196 3.22 -12.77 0.02
C THR A 196 2.47 -13.78 -0.83
N ILE A 197 2.28 -13.47 -2.12
CA ILE A 197 1.72 -14.43 -3.08
C ILE A 197 2.82 -15.42 -3.49
N LEU A 198 2.55 -16.70 -3.24
CA LEU A 198 3.38 -17.85 -3.54
C LEU A 198 2.78 -18.63 -4.71
N THR A 199 3.61 -19.42 -5.38
CA THR A 199 3.12 -20.42 -6.33
C THR A 199 2.20 -21.42 -5.63
N LYS A 200 1.41 -22.18 -6.40
CA LYS A 200 0.50 -23.19 -5.88
C LYS A 200 1.17 -24.23 -4.97
N ASP A 201 2.42 -24.57 -5.27
CA ASP A 201 3.29 -25.46 -4.48
C ASP A 201 4.02 -24.77 -3.32
N GLY A 202 3.79 -23.47 -3.09
CA GLY A 202 4.31 -22.73 -1.95
C GLY A 202 5.70 -22.12 -2.14
N ARG A 203 6.22 -22.04 -3.37
CA ARG A 203 7.49 -21.36 -3.66
C ARG A 203 7.28 -19.87 -3.85
N ARG A 204 8.31 -19.08 -3.52
CA ARG A 204 8.30 -17.63 -3.76
C ARG A 204 8.16 -17.34 -5.26
N MET A 205 7.24 -16.46 -5.64
CA MET A 205 7.19 -15.91 -6.99
C MET A 205 8.31 -14.87 -7.16
N SER A 206 9.19 -15.07 -8.14
CA SER A 206 10.17 -14.04 -8.51
C SER A 206 10.61 -14.20 -9.96
N LYS A 207 11.00 -13.08 -10.59
CA LYS A 207 11.56 -13.08 -11.95
C LYS A 207 12.83 -13.94 -12.03
N SER A 208 13.72 -13.83 -11.03
CA SER A 208 14.98 -14.57 -11.01
C SER A 208 14.81 -16.09 -10.88
N LEU A 209 13.72 -16.56 -10.24
CA LEU A 209 13.42 -17.98 -10.11
C LEU A 209 12.58 -18.53 -11.28
N GLY A 210 12.13 -17.67 -12.20
CA GLY A 210 11.21 -18.06 -13.28
C GLY A 210 9.83 -18.52 -12.80
N THR A 211 9.51 -18.34 -11.51
CA THR A 211 8.24 -18.72 -10.87
C THR A 211 7.21 -17.60 -10.86
N GLY A 212 7.59 -16.41 -11.33
CA GLY A 212 6.70 -15.27 -11.43
C GLY A 212 5.60 -15.50 -12.47
N ILE A 213 4.37 -15.27 -12.07
CA ILE A 213 3.23 -15.22 -13.00
C ILE A 213 2.97 -13.77 -13.35
N ASP A 214 2.81 -13.48 -14.64
CA ASP A 214 2.47 -12.14 -15.11
C ASP A 214 0.97 -11.88 -14.90
N PRO A 215 0.56 -10.93 -14.03
CA PRO A 215 -0.84 -10.66 -13.77
C PRO A 215 -1.58 -10.17 -15.03
N LEU A 216 -0.88 -9.58 -16.00
CA LEU A 216 -1.52 -9.11 -17.24
C LEU A 216 -2.10 -10.26 -18.06
N LYS A 217 -1.53 -11.47 -17.97
CA LYS A 217 -2.10 -12.65 -18.64
C LYS A 217 -3.50 -12.98 -18.12
N TYR A 218 -3.72 -12.88 -16.81
CA TYR A 218 -5.05 -13.08 -16.24
C TYR A 218 -6.01 -11.94 -16.59
N VAL A 219 -5.51 -10.71 -16.63
CA VAL A 219 -6.32 -9.55 -17.05
C VAL A 219 -6.79 -9.71 -18.50
N GLU A 220 -5.92 -10.15 -19.40
CA GLU A 220 -6.24 -10.39 -20.81
C GLU A 220 -7.23 -11.56 -20.98
N GLU A 221 -7.06 -12.66 -20.25
CA GLU A 221 -7.87 -13.87 -20.41
C GLU A 221 -9.23 -13.81 -19.67
N PHE A 222 -9.25 -13.23 -18.47
CA PHE A 222 -10.40 -13.26 -17.57
C PHE A 222 -10.97 -11.88 -17.24
N GLY A 223 -10.21 -10.81 -17.48
CA GLY A 223 -10.58 -9.44 -17.14
C GLY A 223 -9.95 -8.94 -15.84
N ALA A 224 -9.81 -7.62 -15.74
CA ALA A 224 -9.23 -6.95 -14.57
C ALA A 224 -10.04 -7.19 -13.29
N ASP A 225 -11.38 -7.12 -13.36
CA ASP A 225 -12.25 -7.38 -12.21
C ASP A 225 -12.11 -8.80 -11.67
N ALA A 226 -12.04 -9.80 -12.55
CA ALA A 226 -11.85 -11.19 -12.15
C ALA A 226 -10.48 -11.40 -11.45
N THR A 227 -9.45 -10.73 -11.96
CA THR A 227 -8.10 -10.79 -11.39
C THR A 227 -8.04 -10.10 -10.01
N ARG A 228 -8.63 -8.90 -9.90
CA ARG A 228 -8.75 -8.17 -8.62
C ARG A 228 -9.53 -8.97 -7.59
N PHE A 229 -10.69 -9.53 -7.99
CA PHE A 229 -11.49 -10.42 -7.16
C PHE A 229 -10.63 -11.54 -6.60
N ALA A 230 -9.89 -12.26 -7.46
CA ALA A 230 -9.12 -13.42 -7.04
C ALA A 230 -8.01 -13.10 -6.03
N VAL A 231 -7.33 -11.97 -6.18
CA VAL A 231 -6.29 -11.53 -5.24
C VAL A 231 -6.90 -11.22 -3.89
N ILE A 232 -7.97 -10.41 -3.86
CA ILE A 232 -8.61 -9.98 -2.62
C ILE A 232 -9.31 -11.17 -1.95
N TRP A 233 -10.02 -11.99 -2.70
CA TRP A 233 -10.74 -13.18 -2.23
C TRP A 233 -9.86 -14.17 -1.47
N GLN A 234 -8.59 -14.29 -1.89
CA GLN A 234 -7.62 -15.22 -1.30
C GLN A 234 -6.74 -14.56 -0.22
N SER A 235 -6.85 -13.25 0.00
CA SER A 235 -6.03 -12.52 0.97
C SER A 235 -6.49 -12.82 2.40
N SER A 236 -5.66 -13.44 3.23
CA SER A 236 -6.06 -13.90 4.57
C SER A 236 -5.13 -13.47 5.70
N GLY A 237 -4.47 -12.31 5.58
CA GLY A 237 -3.41 -11.85 6.49
C GLY A 237 -2.15 -12.73 6.51
N GLN A 238 -2.20 -13.89 5.84
CA GLN A 238 -1.13 -14.86 5.66
C GLN A 238 -0.71 -14.92 4.19
N ASP A 239 0.38 -15.64 3.92
CA ASP A 239 0.84 -15.89 2.56
C ASP A 239 -0.22 -16.66 1.76
N ILE A 240 -0.36 -16.29 0.49
CA ILE A 240 -1.36 -16.84 -0.42
C ILE A 240 -0.69 -17.89 -1.29
N ARG A 241 -1.12 -19.15 -1.22
CA ARG A 241 -0.80 -20.11 -2.28
C ARG A 241 -1.78 -19.89 -3.43
N TRP A 242 -1.28 -19.29 -4.50
CA TRP A 242 -2.11 -18.84 -5.61
C TRP A 242 -2.91 -20.01 -6.23
N ASP A 243 -4.23 -19.94 -6.14
CA ASP A 243 -5.15 -20.83 -6.85
C ASP A 243 -5.92 -20.08 -7.94
N GLU A 244 -5.66 -20.44 -9.19
CA GLU A 244 -6.25 -19.83 -10.38
C GLU A 244 -7.77 -20.01 -10.44
N SER A 245 -8.31 -21.00 -9.73
CA SER A 245 -9.75 -21.24 -9.65
C SER A 245 -10.52 -20.01 -9.13
N ALA A 246 -9.88 -19.17 -8.29
CA ALA A 246 -10.45 -17.93 -7.78
C ALA A 246 -10.64 -16.88 -8.90
N VAL A 247 -9.78 -16.85 -9.92
CA VAL A 247 -9.94 -15.96 -11.09
C VAL A 247 -11.17 -16.37 -11.90
N VAL A 248 -11.35 -17.68 -12.09
CA VAL A 248 -12.54 -18.23 -12.75
C VAL A 248 -13.81 -17.90 -11.95
N ALA A 249 -13.76 -17.99 -10.61
CA ALA A 249 -14.85 -17.60 -9.74
C ALA A 249 -15.20 -16.11 -9.89
N GLY A 250 -14.19 -15.23 -9.88
CA GLY A 250 -14.36 -13.79 -10.10
C GLY A 250 -15.02 -13.47 -11.45
N LYS A 251 -14.61 -14.14 -12.53
CA LYS A 251 -15.25 -14.01 -13.85
C LYS A 251 -16.72 -14.45 -13.83
N LYS A 252 -17.03 -15.57 -13.19
CA LYS A 252 -18.42 -16.04 -13.03
C LYS A 252 -19.26 -15.06 -12.22
N PHE A 253 -18.69 -14.46 -11.18
CA PHE A 253 -19.38 -13.46 -10.37
C PHE A 253 -19.66 -12.17 -11.13
N ALA A 254 -18.68 -11.64 -11.87
CA ALA A 254 -18.91 -10.49 -12.76
C ALA A 254 -20.05 -10.75 -13.77
N ASN A 255 -20.12 -11.97 -14.33
CA ASN A 255 -21.22 -12.37 -15.21
C ASN A 255 -22.57 -12.44 -14.47
N LYS A 256 -22.60 -12.92 -13.22
CA LYS A 256 -23.82 -12.94 -12.39
C LYS A 256 -24.32 -11.51 -12.13
N ILE A 257 -23.43 -10.58 -11.79
CA ILE A 257 -23.74 -9.15 -11.61
C ILE A 257 -24.35 -8.56 -12.89
N TRP A 258 -23.72 -8.81 -14.04
CA TRP A 258 -24.24 -8.36 -15.33
C TRP A 258 -25.64 -8.89 -15.65
N ASN A 259 -25.88 -10.18 -15.41
CA ASN A 259 -27.16 -10.82 -15.69
C ASN A 259 -28.27 -10.29 -14.77
N ALA A 260 -27.98 -10.11 -13.48
CA ALA A 260 -28.91 -9.50 -12.53
C ALA A 260 -29.25 -8.06 -12.97
N ALA A 261 -28.25 -7.26 -13.32
CA ALA A 261 -28.47 -5.90 -13.79
C ALA A 261 -29.30 -5.83 -15.08
N ARG A 262 -29.04 -6.74 -16.03
CA ARG A 262 -29.83 -6.85 -17.27
C ARG A 262 -31.29 -7.18 -16.98
N PHE A 263 -31.56 -8.06 -16.01
CA PHE A 263 -32.92 -8.38 -15.58
C PHE A 263 -33.63 -7.14 -15.00
N VAL A 264 -32.98 -6.44 -14.06
CA VAL A 264 -33.53 -5.23 -13.43
C VAL A 264 -33.81 -4.15 -14.48
N LEU A 265 -32.85 -3.84 -15.35
CA LEU A 265 -33.01 -2.84 -16.41
C LEU A 265 -34.16 -3.14 -17.38
N LYS A 266 -34.42 -4.43 -17.66
CA LYS A 266 -35.50 -4.83 -18.56
C LYS A 266 -36.88 -4.69 -17.91
N ASN A 267 -37.00 -4.97 -16.62
CA ASN A 267 -38.30 -5.12 -15.95
C ASN A 267 -38.66 -3.97 -15.01
N ALA A 268 -37.68 -3.23 -14.53
CA ALA A 268 -37.80 -2.14 -13.56
C ALA A 268 -37.15 -0.83 -14.06
N PRO A 269 -37.53 -0.27 -15.23
CA PRO A 269 -37.06 1.04 -15.65
C PRO A 269 -37.76 2.14 -14.84
N THR A 270 -37.49 2.21 -13.54
CA THR A 270 -37.88 3.30 -12.66
C THR A 270 -36.69 4.23 -12.46
N ARG A 271 -36.94 5.53 -12.41
CA ARG A 271 -35.89 6.51 -12.16
C ARG A 271 -35.35 6.30 -10.74
N ILE A 272 -34.06 6.03 -10.61
CA ILE A 272 -33.40 5.80 -9.31
C ILE A 272 -33.07 7.17 -8.73
N TYR A 273 -33.67 7.51 -7.59
CA TYR A 273 -33.35 8.73 -6.85
C TYR A 273 -32.24 8.41 -5.85
N THR A 274 -31.18 9.21 -5.89
CA THR A 274 -29.97 9.07 -5.09
C THR A 274 -30.11 9.70 -3.71
N ASP A 275 -31.09 10.60 -3.53
CA ASP A 275 -31.29 11.39 -2.33
C ASP A 275 -32.65 11.09 -1.68
N LYS A 276 -32.60 10.64 -0.42
CA LYS A 276 -33.72 10.59 0.56
C LYS A 276 -34.83 9.55 0.26
N ASN A 277 -34.81 8.46 1.06
CA ASN A 277 -35.92 7.52 1.25
C ASN A 277 -36.55 7.01 -0.07
N GLY A 278 -35.71 6.56 -1.00
CA GLY A 278 -35.94 6.42 -2.45
C GLY A 278 -36.99 5.43 -2.96
N PHE A 279 -38.08 5.20 -2.23
CA PHE A 279 -39.28 4.53 -2.75
C PHE A 279 -40.52 5.07 -2.04
N THR A 280 -41.63 5.17 -2.78
CA THR A 280 -42.91 5.61 -2.20
C THR A 280 -43.36 4.51 -1.24
N GLN A 281 -43.29 4.70 0.08
CA GLN A 281 -43.74 3.69 1.05
C GLN A 281 -45.26 3.49 0.93
N VAL A 282 -45.65 2.56 0.07
CA VAL A 282 -46.97 1.97 0.02
C VAL A 282 -46.73 0.45 0.01
N ASP A 283 -47.08 -0.17 1.14
CA ASP A 283 -47.12 -1.61 1.40
C ASP A 283 -45.92 -2.45 0.91
N LEU A 284 -44.83 -2.45 1.69
CA LEU A 284 -43.71 -3.36 1.47
C LEU A 284 -44.10 -4.81 1.79
N THR A 285 -43.77 -5.76 0.91
CA THR A 285 -43.92 -7.18 1.22
C THR A 285 -42.93 -7.63 2.30
N ALA A 286 -43.08 -8.86 2.81
CA ALA A 286 -42.13 -9.40 3.78
C ALA A 286 -40.73 -9.54 3.16
N GLU A 287 -40.67 -9.95 1.89
CA GLU A 287 -39.47 -10.12 1.09
C GLU A 287 -38.78 -8.77 0.82
N ASP A 288 -39.55 -7.73 0.53
CA ASP A 288 -39.05 -6.35 0.36
C ASP A 288 -38.37 -5.84 1.63
N LYS A 289 -39.01 -6.03 2.79
CA LYS A 289 -38.43 -5.63 4.08
C LYS A 289 -37.14 -6.40 4.37
N GLN A 290 -37.15 -7.70 4.08
CA GLN A 290 -36.00 -8.57 4.33
C GLN A 290 -34.78 -8.17 3.48
N ILE A 291 -34.95 -7.89 2.17
CA ILE A 291 -33.80 -7.51 1.33
C ILE A 291 -33.23 -6.15 1.72
N LEU A 292 -34.08 -5.19 2.13
CA LEU A 292 -33.63 -3.87 2.59
C LEU A 292 -32.86 -3.95 3.92
N GLU A 293 -33.32 -4.78 4.85
CA GLU A 293 -32.60 -5.04 6.11
C GLU A 293 -31.25 -5.71 5.86
N LYS A 294 -31.21 -6.71 4.96
CA LYS A 294 -29.96 -7.37 4.55
C LYS A 294 -29.00 -6.39 3.88
N LEU A 295 -29.49 -5.55 2.95
CA LEU A 295 -28.67 -4.53 2.29
C LEU A 295 -28.02 -3.59 3.30
N LYS A 296 -28.80 -3.08 4.25
CA LYS A 296 -28.32 -2.21 5.33
C LYS A 296 -27.25 -2.92 6.16
N THR A 297 -27.53 -4.14 6.62
CA THR A 297 -26.60 -4.92 7.44
C THR A 297 -25.30 -5.22 6.71
N THR A 298 -25.38 -5.57 5.41
CA THR A 298 -24.21 -5.80 4.55
C THR A 298 -23.38 -4.54 4.38
N LYS A 299 -24.00 -3.37 4.18
CA LYS A 299 -23.30 -2.09 4.08
C LYS A 299 -22.55 -1.75 5.38
N GLU A 300 -23.22 -1.85 6.52
CA GLU A 300 -22.59 -1.60 7.82
C GLU A 300 -21.44 -2.57 8.11
N GLN A 301 -21.57 -3.84 7.69
CA GLN A 301 -20.51 -4.84 7.86
C GLN A 301 -19.33 -4.57 6.92
N LEU A 302 -19.61 -4.16 5.68
CA LEU A 302 -18.59 -3.76 4.71
C LEU A 302 -17.75 -2.59 5.25
N GLU A 303 -18.38 -1.56 5.80
CA GLU A 303 -17.68 -0.41 6.39
C GLU A 303 -16.73 -0.83 7.50
N ARG A 304 -17.21 -1.65 8.45
CA ARG A 304 -16.38 -2.20 9.53
C ARG A 304 -15.20 -3.03 9.01
N ASP A 305 -15.44 -3.87 8.00
CA ASP A 305 -14.40 -4.73 7.43
C ASP A 305 -13.36 -3.90 6.64
N ILE A 306 -13.76 -2.82 5.95
CA ILE A 306 -12.83 -1.90 5.29
C ILE A 306 -11.99 -1.11 6.31
N GLU A 307 -12.60 -0.59 7.37
CA GLU A 307 -11.91 0.15 8.43
C GLU A 307 -10.89 -0.71 9.19
N SER A 308 -11.16 -2.02 9.31
CA SER A 308 -10.26 -2.99 9.93
C SER A 308 -9.30 -3.67 8.94
N PHE A 309 -9.28 -3.24 7.68
CA PHE A 309 -8.46 -3.79 6.60
C PHE A 309 -8.73 -5.29 6.26
N GLU A 310 -9.91 -5.80 6.62
CA GLU A 310 -10.40 -7.15 6.36
C GLU A 310 -11.05 -7.26 4.96
N PHE A 311 -10.32 -6.85 3.93
CA PHE A 311 -10.83 -6.72 2.55
C PHE A 311 -11.40 -8.01 1.94
N ALA A 312 -10.82 -9.16 2.28
CA ALA A 312 -11.30 -10.45 1.79
C ALA A 312 -12.65 -10.82 2.41
N LYS A 313 -12.78 -10.62 3.73
CA LYS A 313 -14.03 -10.84 4.46
C LYS A 313 -15.13 -9.90 3.95
N ALA A 314 -14.81 -8.63 3.73
CA ALA A 314 -15.71 -7.67 3.09
C ALA A 314 -16.23 -8.19 1.73
N LEU A 315 -15.33 -8.68 0.88
CA LEU A 315 -15.69 -9.22 -0.43
C LEU A 315 -16.52 -10.52 -0.35
N HIS A 316 -16.21 -11.41 0.61
CA HIS A 316 -16.98 -12.65 0.84
C HIS A 316 -18.42 -12.32 1.26
N ASN A 317 -18.59 -11.43 2.24
CA ASN A 317 -19.91 -10.99 2.73
C ASN A 317 -20.72 -10.34 1.60
N LEU A 318 -20.08 -9.52 0.78
CA LEU A 318 -20.74 -8.84 -0.33
C LEU A 318 -21.09 -9.79 -1.48
N TYR A 319 -20.26 -10.80 -1.73
CA TYR A 319 -20.56 -11.89 -2.66
C TYR A 319 -21.79 -12.66 -2.19
N ASP A 320 -21.84 -13.06 -0.92
CA ASP A 320 -22.95 -13.84 -0.35
C ASP A 320 -24.27 -13.06 -0.42
N PHE A 321 -24.25 -11.77 -0.03
CA PHE A 321 -25.41 -10.91 -0.15
C PHE A 321 -25.88 -10.80 -1.61
N PHE A 322 -24.99 -10.44 -2.54
CA PHE A 322 -25.40 -10.20 -3.92
C PHE A 322 -25.88 -11.49 -4.60
N TRP A 323 -25.20 -12.61 -4.37
CA TRP A 323 -25.51 -13.85 -5.03
C TRP A 323 -26.73 -14.53 -4.40
N HIS A 324 -26.69 -14.78 -3.10
CA HIS A 324 -27.67 -15.63 -2.45
C HIS A 324 -28.89 -14.85 -1.99
N ASP A 325 -28.71 -13.68 -1.39
CA ASP A 325 -29.85 -12.90 -0.89
C ASP A 325 -30.54 -12.11 -2.00
N PHE A 326 -29.77 -11.40 -2.82
CA PHE A 326 -30.34 -10.59 -3.88
C PHE A 326 -30.73 -11.43 -5.09
N CYS A 327 -29.81 -12.21 -5.69
CA CYS A 327 -30.12 -12.92 -6.93
C CYS A 327 -30.94 -14.20 -6.74
N ASP A 328 -30.57 -15.08 -5.80
CA ASP A 328 -31.23 -16.39 -5.69
C ASP A 328 -32.58 -16.30 -4.95
N VAL A 329 -32.75 -15.32 -4.07
CA VAL A 329 -34.00 -15.10 -3.31
C VAL A 329 -34.79 -13.92 -3.86
N TYR A 330 -34.36 -12.68 -3.62
CA TYR A 330 -35.20 -11.51 -3.86
C TYR A 330 -35.54 -11.30 -5.34
N LEU A 331 -34.58 -11.51 -6.24
CA LEU A 331 -34.79 -11.37 -7.67
C LEU A 331 -35.78 -12.42 -8.19
N GLU A 332 -35.79 -13.64 -7.66
CA GLU A 332 -36.78 -14.66 -8.01
C GLU A 332 -38.18 -14.35 -7.45
N GLU A 333 -38.28 -13.87 -6.21
CA GLU A 333 -39.57 -13.43 -5.65
C GLU A 333 -40.13 -12.22 -6.41
N SER A 334 -39.29 -11.27 -6.79
CA SER A 334 -39.68 -10.12 -7.60
C SER A 334 -40.25 -10.52 -8.97
N LYS A 335 -39.78 -11.62 -9.58
CA LYS A 335 -40.35 -12.14 -10.84
C LYS A 335 -41.80 -12.55 -10.66
N LYS A 336 -42.12 -13.23 -9.54
CA LYS A 336 -43.49 -13.65 -9.23
C LYS A 336 -44.39 -12.43 -9.06
N GLN A 337 -43.97 -11.48 -8.23
CA GLN A 337 -44.67 -10.21 -7.99
C GLN A 337 -44.93 -9.41 -9.28
N LEU A 338 -43.93 -9.37 -10.17
CA LEU A 338 -44.03 -8.69 -11.47
C LEU A 338 -44.96 -9.41 -12.46
N SER A 339 -45.05 -10.73 -12.40
CA SER A 339 -45.88 -11.54 -13.29
C SER A 339 -47.35 -11.61 -12.88
N GLU A 340 -47.63 -11.63 -11.57
CA GLU A 340 -48.97 -11.81 -11.00
C GLU A 340 -49.77 -10.50 -10.94
N GLY A 341 -49.16 -9.37 -11.31
CA GLY A 341 -49.83 -8.07 -11.34
C GLY A 341 -50.19 -7.57 -9.94
N SER A 342 -49.26 -7.70 -8.98
CA SER A 342 -49.48 -7.24 -7.61
C SER A 342 -49.78 -5.73 -7.56
N GLU A 343 -50.57 -5.30 -6.57
CA GLU A 343 -50.86 -3.87 -6.34
C GLU A 343 -49.59 -3.04 -6.09
N ASN A 344 -48.50 -3.70 -5.64
CA ASN A 344 -47.23 -3.08 -5.24
C ASN A 344 -46.15 -3.07 -6.33
N LEU A 345 -46.52 -3.33 -7.60
CA LEU A 345 -45.59 -3.46 -8.73
C LEU A 345 -44.62 -2.28 -8.89
N LYS A 346 -45.05 -1.06 -8.57
CA LYS A 346 -44.19 0.13 -8.60
C LYS A 346 -43.11 0.08 -7.52
N THR A 347 -43.51 -0.23 -6.29
CA THR A 347 -42.63 -0.34 -5.12
C THR A 347 -41.55 -1.40 -5.33
N THR A 348 -41.91 -2.60 -5.79
CA THR A 348 -40.95 -3.68 -6.10
C THR A 348 -39.89 -3.23 -7.13
N LYS A 349 -40.30 -2.48 -8.16
CA LYS A 349 -39.36 -1.98 -9.19
C LYS A 349 -38.39 -0.94 -8.63
N GLU A 350 -38.88 -0.04 -7.78
CA GLU A 350 -38.05 0.94 -7.09
C GLU A 350 -37.03 0.24 -6.18
N ILE A 351 -37.45 -0.77 -5.41
CA ILE A 351 -36.55 -1.54 -4.52
C ILE A 351 -35.52 -2.33 -5.30
N LEU A 352 -35.90 -3.06 -6.36
CA LEU A 352 -34.95 -3.77 -7.23
C LEU A 352 -33.86 -2.83 -7.77
N SER A 353 -34.26 -1.65 -8.21
CA SER A 353 -33.35 -0.66 -8.77
C SER A 353 -32.43 -0.06 -7.70
N HIS A 354 -32.98 0.23 -6.51
CA HIS A 354 -32.24 0.72 -5.37
C HIS A 354 -31.20 -0.30 -4.86
N VAL A 355 -31.62 -1.55 -4.60
CA VAL A 355 -30.74 -2.62 -4.12
C VAL A 355 -29.63 -2.89 -5.13
N LEU A 356 -29.93 -2.90 -6.43
CA LEU A 356 -28.90 -3.03 -7.47
C LEU A 356 -27.93 -1.84 -7.42
N PHE A 357 -28.42 -0.61 -7.36
CA PHE A 357 -27.57 0.58 -7.35
C PHE A 357 -26.62 0.62 -6.14
N GLU A 358 -27.13 0.39 -4.93
CA GLU A 358 -26.29 0.32 -3.72
C GLU A 358 -25.31 -0.85 -3.76
N SER A 359 -25.73 -2.00 -4.31
CA SER A 359 -24.83 -3.14 -4.53
C SER A 359 -23.67 -2.77 -5.46
N LEU A 360 -23.93 -2.02 -6.55
CA LEU A 360 -22.88 -1.59 -7.46
C LEU A 360 -21.90 -0.64 -6.79
N LYS A 361 -22.39 0.30 -5.96
CA LYS A 361 -21.52 1.21 -5.17
C LYS A 361 -20.59 0.41 -4.26
N MET A 362 -21.13 -0.53 -3.50
CA MET A 362 -20.34 -1.39 -2.61
C MET A 362 -19.34 -2.27 -3.39
N LEU A 363 -19.78 -2.87 -4.50
CA LEU A 363 -18.95 -3.74 -5.33
C LEU A 363 -17.86 -2.96 -6.09
N HIS A 364 -18.02 -1.64 -6.31
CA HIS A 364 -17.08 -0.83 -7.07
C HIS A 364 -15.67 -0.79 -6.45
N LEU A 365 -15.59 -0.93 -5.12
CA LEU A 365 -14.32 -1.05 -4.38
C LEU A 365 -13.46 -2.22 -4.92
N PHE A 366 -14.12 -3.32 -5.31
CA PHE A 366 -13.48 -4.56 -5.69
C PHE A 366 -13.47 -4.77 -7.23
N LEU A 367 -14.59 -4.46 -7.88
CA LEU A 367 -14.89 -4.74 -9.29
C LEU A 367 -15.23 -3.45 -10.07
N PRO A 368 -14.30 -2.51 -10.22
CA PRO A 368 -14.60 -1.17 -10.72
C PRO A 368 -15.11 -1.14 -12.16
N PHE A 369 -14.71 -2.07 -13.03
CA PHE A 369 -15.01 -1.96 -14.46
C PHE A 369 -16.44 -2.39 -14.82
N VAL A 370 -16.86 -3.56 -14.35
CA VAL A 370 -18.21 -4.09 -14.59
C VAL A 370 -19.26 -3.25 -13.88
N THR A 371 -18.97 -2.79 -12.66
CA THR A 371 -19.89 -1.95 -11.88
C THR A 371 -20.10 -0.59 -12.54
N GLU A 372 -19.02 0.07 -12.98
CA GLU A 372 -19.08 1.31 -13.75
C GLU A 372 -19.88 1.12 -15.05
N THR A 373 -19.59 0.06 -15.81
CA THR A 373 -20.27 -0.21 -17.09
C THR A 373 -21.77 -0.40 -16.91
N ILE A 374 -22.20 -1.04 -15.83
CA ILE A 374 -23.61 -1.22 -15.51
C ILE A 374 -24.23 0.11 -15.05
N TYR A 375 -23.56 0.83 -14.15
CA TYR A 375 -24.03 2.12 -13.63
C TYR A 375 -24.31 3.14 -14.73
N GLN A 376 -23.47 3.21 -15.76
CA GLN A 376 -23.68 4.10 -16.92
C GLN A 376 -24.98 3.80 -17.70
N LYS A 377 -25.53 2.60 -17.54
CA LYS A 377 -26.81 2.18 -18.16
C LYS A 377 -28.00 2.34 -17.23
N LEU A 378 -27.79 2.57 -15.93
CA LEU A 378 -28.88 2.76 -14.98
C LEU A 378 -29.56 4.13 -15.17
N PRO A 379 -30.90 4.20 -15.05
CA PRO A 379 -31.68 5.44 -15.13
C PRO A 379 -31.63 6.24 -13.82
N VAL A 380 -30.43 6.66 -13.40
CA VAL A 380 -30.19 7.43 -12.18
C VAL A 380 -30.56 8.90 -12.39
N ALA A 381 -31.35 9.49 -11.48
CA ALA A 381 -31.99 10.78 -11.67
C ALA A 381 -31.02 11.96 -11.80
N GLU A 382 -30.01 11.98 -10.92
CA GLU A 382 -28.94 12.97 -10.85
C GLU A 382 -27.58 12.28 -11.02
N ARG A 383 -27.51 11.35 -11.98
CA ARG A 383 -26.34 10.52 -12.23
C ARG A 383 -25.07 11.37 -12.31
N LYS A 384 -24.09 11.10 -11.47
CA LYS A 384 -22.76 11.69 -11.60
C LYS A 384 -22.06 11.17 -12.85
N LYS A 385 -20.90 11.75 -13.16
CA LYS A 385 -20.13 11.37 -14.35
C LYS A 385 -19.69 9.90 -14.32
N THR A 386 -19.31 9.41 -13.15
CA THR A 386 -18.80 8.06 -12.90
C THR A 386 -19.29 7.56 -11.54
N LEU A 387 -19.36 6.24 -11.36
CA LEU A 387 -19.76 5.63 -10.10
C LEU A 387 -18.76 5.97 -8.98
N MET A 388 -17.47 6.09 -9.31
CA MET A 388 -16.41 6.43 -8.34
C MET A 388 -16.57 7.80 -7.64
N ILE A 389 -17.40 8.71 -8.18
CA ILE A 389 -17.67 10.02 -7.56
C ILE A 389 -19.11 10.13 -7.04
N GLU A 390 -19.86 9.04 -7.05
CA GLU A 390 -21.13 8.97 -6.34
C GLU A 390 -20.89 9.04 -4.84
N GLU A 391 -21.85 9.63 -4.13
CA GLU A 391 -21.78 9.69 -2.68
C GLU A 391 -22.01 8.29 -2.10
N TRP A 392 -21.17 7.88 -1.15
CA TRP A 392 -21.35 6.62 -0.43
C TRP A 392 -22.72 6.56 0.27
N GLY A 393 -23.24 7.72 0.68
CA GLY A 393 -24.49 7.87 1.41
C GLY A 393 -24.37 7.35 2.86
N ASP A 394 -25.30 7.76 3.71
CA ASP A 394 -25.42 7.26 5.09
C ASP A 394 -25.92 5.81 5.15
#